data_AF-A0A101H011-F1
#
_entry.id   AF-A0A101H011-F1
#
_cell.length_a   1.000
_cell.length_b   1.000
_cell.length_c   1.000
_cell.angle_alpha   90.00
_cell.angle_beta   90.00
_cell.angle_gamma   90.00
#
_symmetry.space_group_name_H-M   'P 1'
#
loop_
_entity.id
_entity.type
_entity.pdbx_description
1 polymer ?
#
loop_
_entity_poly.entity_id
_entity_poly.type
_entity_poly.pdbx_seq_one_letter_code
_entity_poly.pdbx_strand_id
1 'polypeptide(L)'
;MNLTELMECIPHLREILHIVREAFENYDDPAHDISHTFRVTENASEIASREKCDLQKAVAAALLHDIKRPQEALTGIDHAESGAEYVLRLLPTMGFNISFVSEVSQAIRSHRYSGALTPSSMTGKILQDADRLDAIYLFFQRKHRFPHHIRNKRSLHFHRARSSQNPLPLETWRC
;
A
#
# COMPACT_ATOMS: atom_id res chain seq x y z
N MET A 1 2.24 14.42 4.70
CA MET A 1 2.19 14.75 6.14
C MET A 1 2.78 13.59 6.93
N ASN A 2 3.45 13.86 8.05
CA ASN A 2 3.94 12.80 8.94
C ASN A 2 2.83 12.34 9.91
N LEU A 3 3.02 11.20 10.58
CA LEU A 3 2.00 10.60 11.45
C LEU A 3 1.60 11.53 12.61
N THR A 4 2.54 12.30 13.15
CA THR A 4 2.27 13.25 14.24
C THR A 4 1.34 14.38 13.79
N GLU A 5 1.58 14.94 12.61
CA GLU A 5 0.71 15.96 12.00
C GLU A 5 -0.71 15.42 11.76
N LEU A 6 -0.83 14.17 11.30
CA LEU A 6 -2.13 13.52 11.14
C LEU A 6 -2.86 13.32 12.46
N MET A 7 -2.13 12.97 13.53
CA MET A 7 -2.71 12.78 14.87
C MET A 7 -3.26 14.08 15.48
N GLU A 8 -2.70 15.23 15.13
CA GLU A 8 -3.21 16.53 15.57
C GLU A 8 -4.46 16.96 14.80
N CYS A 9 -4.56 16.55 13.53
CA CYS A 9 -5.62 16.98 12.63
C CYS A 9 -6.84 16.04 12.60
N ILE A 10 -6.69 14.79 13.04
CA ILE A 10 -7.71 13.74 12.90
C ILE A 10 -8.11 13.22 14.29
N PRO A 11 -9.35 13.52 14.75
CA PRO A 11 -9.86 13.00 16.01
C PRO A 11 -9.78 11.48 16.06
N HIS A 12 -9.48 10.91 17.23
CA HIS A 12 -9.45 9.46 17.47
C HIS A 12 -8.51 8.65 16.57
N LEU A 13 -7.58 9.29 15.84
CA LEU A 13 -6.68 8.58 14.92
C LEU A 13 -5.88 7.46 15.61
N ARG A 14 -5.42 7.70 16.85
CA ARG A 14 -4.69 6.69 17.63
C ARG A 14 -5.54 5.45 17.90
N GLU A 15 -6.80 5.64 18.24
CA GLU A 15 -7.75 4.55 18.52
C GLU A 15 -8.05 3.77 17.24
N ILE A 16 -8.30 4.47 16.13
CA ILE A 16 -8.52 3.85 14.81
C ILE A 16 -7.30 3.02 14.39
N LEU A 17 -6.09 3.57 14.54
CA LEU A 17 -4.84 2.85 14.23
C LEU A 17 -4.66 1.60 15.10
N HIS A 18 -5.04 1.66 16.37
CA HIS A 18 -4.98 0.51 17.26
C HIS A 18 -5.95 -0.60 16.80
N ILE A 19 -7.20 -0.24 16.51
CA ILE A 19 -8.22 -1.17 15.99
C ILE A 19 -7.77 -1.81 14.68
N VAL A 20 -7.21 -1.03 13.75
CA VAL A 20 -6.69 -1.55 12.49
C VAL A 20 -5.52 -2.51 12.75
N ARG A 21 -4.59 -2.17 13.65
CA ARG A 21 -3.49 -3.06 14.01
C ARG A 21 -3.98 -4.40 14.57
N GLU A 22 -4.95 -4.37 15.47
CA GLU A 22 -5.54 -5.59 16.04
C GLU A 22 -6.26 -6.43 14.98
N ALA A 23 -7.00 -5.80 14.07
CA ALA A 23 -7.69 -6.51 13.00
C ALA A 23 -6.73 -7.32 12.11
N PHE A 24 -5.50 -6.82 11.92
CA PHE A 24 -4.49 -7.40 11.05
C PHE A 24 -3.42 -8.24 11.77
N GLU A 25 -3.49 -8.43 13.08
CA GLU A 25 -2.40 -9.02 13.90
C GLU A 25 -1.94 -10.43 13.46
N ASN A 26 -2.78 -11.17 12.74
CA ASN A 26 -2.46 -12.50 12.20
C ASN A 26 -2.88 -12.67 10.73
N TYR A 27 -2.81 -11.59 9.94
CA TYR A 27 -3.19 -11.60 8.53
C TYR A 27 -2.02 -11.18 7.64
N ASP A 28 -1.45 -12.15 6.93
CA ASP A 28 -0.21 -12.01 6.16
C ASP A 28 -0.42 -12.13 4.64
N ASP A 29 -1.52 -11.56 4.10
CA ASP A 29 -1.69 -11.48 2.64
C ASP A 29 -0.70 -10.44 2.05
N PRO A 30 0.27 -10.84 1.21
CA PRO A 30 1.28 -9.92 0.67
C PRO A 30 0.73 -8.84 -0.27
N ALA A 31 -0.55 -8.89 -0.65
CA ALA A 31 -1.22 -7.87 -1.43
C ALA A 31 -2.09 -6.94 -0.57
N HIS A 32 -2.60 -7.41 0.57
CA HIS A 32 -3.62 -6.71 1.36
C HIS A 32 -3.30 -6.65 2.87
N ASP A 33 -2.05 -6.84 3.28
CA ASP A 33 -1.63 -6.68 4.68
C ASP A 33 -1.78 -5.24 5.19
N ILE A 34 -1.52 -5.03 6.47
CA ILE A 34 -1.60 -3.70 7.09
C ILE A 34 -0.68 -2.66 6.42
N SER A 35 0.42 -3.11 5.78
CA SER A 35 1.33 -2.21 5.09
C SER A 35 0.67 -1.59 3.85
N HIS A 36 -0.19 -2.34 3.16
CA HIS A 36 -1.06 -1.82 2.10
C HIS A 36 -1.98 -0.73 2.64
N THR A 37 -2.70 -0.97 3.74
CA THR A 37 -3.57 0.04 4.36
C THR A 37 -2.83 1.35 4.66
N PHE A 38 -1.60 1.28 5.18
CA PHE A 38 -0.81 2.49 5.47
C PHE A 38 -0.36 3.23 4.21
N ARG A 39 0.10 2.54 3.17
CA ARG A 39 0.45 3.19 1.89
C ARG A 39 -0.75 3.85 1.22
N VAL A 40 -1.91 3.18 1.23
CA VAL A 40 -3.17 3.77 0.74
C VAL A 40 -3.55 5.01 1.56
N THR A 41 -3.34 4.99 2.88
CA THR A 41 -3.59 6.15 3.76
C THR A 41 -2.67 7.33 3.43
N GLU A 42 -1.38 7.07 3.16
CA GLU A 42 -0.44 8.10 2.73
C GLU A 42 -0.85 8.72 1.39
N ASN A 43 -1.21 7.88 0.41
CA ASN A 43 -1.72 8.35 -0.89
C ASN A 43 -3.00 9.18 -0.73
N ALA A 44 -3.96 8.71 0.06
CA ALA A 44 -5.23 9.40 0.29
C ALA A 44 -5.02 10.76 0.98
N SER A 45 -4.11 10.83 1.97
CA SER A 45 -3.73 12.08 2.62
C SER A 45 -3.16 13.07 1.62
N GLU A 46 -2.23 12.64 0.76
CA GLU A 46 -1.58 13.51 -0.22
C GLU A 46 -2.58 14.03 -1.26
N ILE A 47 -3.45 13.16 -1.78
CA ILE A 47 -4.50 13.53 -2.74
C ILE A 47 -5.46 14.52 -2.09
N ALA A 48 -5.97 14.23 -0.88
CA ALA A 48 -6.93 15.10 -0.21
C ALA A 48 -6.35 16.50 0.07
N SER A 49 -5.08 16.58 0.48
CA SER A 49 -4.41 17.87 0.68
C SER A 49 -4.24 18.66 -0.61
N ARG A 50 -3.85 18.01 -1.73
CA ARG A 50 -3.67 18.68 -3.02
C ARG A 50 -4.99 19.15 -3.63
N GLU A 51 -6.02 18.30 -3.56
CA GLU A 51 -7.37 18.58 -4.07
C GLU A 51 -8.21 19.42 -3.10
N LYS A 52 -7.64 19.85 -1.96
CA LYS A 52 -8.32 20.64 -0.91
C LYS A 52 -9.64 20.01 -0.45
N CYS A 53 -9.65 18.67 -0.35
CA CYS A 53 -10.78 17.87 0.11
C CYS A 53 -10.70 17.63 1.62
N ASP A 54 -11.76 17.03 2.17
CA ASP A 54 -11.83 16.68 3.59
C ASP A 54 -10.81 15.58 3.95
N LEU A 55 -9.70 16.01 4.54
CA LEU A 55 -8.60 15.14 4.94
C LEU A 55 -9.03 14.09 5.97
N GLN A 56 -9.91 14.46 6.91
CA GLN A 56 -10.34 13.55 7.97
C GLN A 56 -11.14 12.39 7.39
N LYS A 57 -12.08 12.67 6.48
CA LYS A 57 -12.86 11.62 5.80
C LYS A 57 -11.97 10.73 4.93
N ALA A 58 -11.05 11.32 4.16
CA ALA A 58 -10.16 10.57 3.29
C ALA A 58 -9.27 9.60 4.07
N VAL A 59 -8.65 10.06 5.15
CA VAL A 59 -7.77 9.23 5.99
C VAL A 59 -8.56 8.18 6.76
N ALA A 60 -9.72 8.53 7.34
CA ALA A 60 -10.57 7.55 8.03
C ALA A 60 -11.05 6.45 7.07
N ALA A 61 -11.47 6.81 5.85
CA ALA A 61 -11.88 5.85 4.84
C ALA A 61 -10.71 4.93 4.42
N ALA A 62 -9.52 5.50 4.17
CA ALA A 62 -8.34 4.74 3.79
C ALA A 62 -7.87 3.76 4.88
N LEU A 63 -7.88 4.17 6.16
CA LEU A 63 -7.48 3.28 7.26
C LEU A 63 -8.45 2.12 7.45
N LEU A 64 -9.74 2.32 7.16
CA LEU A 64 -10.80 1.37 7.48
C LEU A 64 -11.28 0.55 6.27
N HIS A 65 -10.85 0.87 5.05
CA HIS A 65 -11.41 0.25 3.84
C HIS A 65 -11.23 -1.28 3.78
N ASP A 66 -10.07 -1.76 4.23
CA ASP A 66 -9.69 -3.17 4.22
C ASP A 66 -9.76 -3.83 5.60
N ILE A 67 -10.34 -3.17 6.62
CA ILE A 67 -10.40 -3.69 8.00
C ILE A 67 -11.09 -5.06 8.13
N LYS A 68 -11.90 -5.43 7.15
CA LYS A 68 -12.60 -6.72 7.08
C LYS A 68 -11.97 -7.74 6.14
N ARG A 69 -10.83 -7.45 5.51
CA ARG A 69 -10.07 -8.43 4.71
C ARG A 69 -9.70 -9.70 5.46
N PRO A 70 -9.20 -9.63 6.71
CA PRO A 70 -8.94 -10.84 7.49
C PRO A 70 -10.19 -11.69 7.70
N GLN A 71 -11.35 -11.06 7.89
CA GLN A 71 -12.63 -11.76 8.04
C GLN A 71 -13.12 -12.36 6.71
N GLU A 72 -12.98 -11.64 5.59
CA GLU A 72 -13.32 -12.14 4.25
C GLU A 72 -12.51 -13.40 3.94
N ALA A 73 -11.21 -13.42 4.24
CA ALA A 73 -10.35 -14.57 4.02
C ALA A 73 -10.79 -15.83 4.80
N LEU A 74 -11.44 -15.66 5.96
CA LEU A 74 -11.92 -16.76 6.80
C LEU A 74 -13.37 -17.20 6.47
N THR A 75 -14.21 -16.27 6.03
CA THR A 75 -15.66 -16.48 5.95
C THR A 75 -16.24 -16.37 4.54
N GLY A 76 -15.51 -15.77 3.60
CA GLY A 76 -15.98 -15.42 2.26
C GLY A 76 -16.98 -14.25 2.22
N ILE A 77 -17.28 -13.61 3.37
CA ILE A 77 -18.16 -12.44 3.42
C ILE A 77 -17.39 -11.23 2.87
N ASP A 78 -18.00 -10.52 1.91
CA ASP A 78 -17.38 -9.35 1.25
C ASP A 78 -16.91 -8.31 2.27
N HIS A 79 -15.64 -7.92 2.17
CA HIS A 79 -15.03 -6.99 3.11
C HIS A 79 -15.52 -5.56 2.93
N ALA A 80 -15.89 -5.16 1.71
CA ALA A 80 -16.34 -3.79 1.43
C ALA A 80 -17.72 -3.55 2.05
N GLU A 81 -18.66 -4.49 1.92
CA GLU A 81 -19.97 -4.39 2.57
C GLU A 81 -19.84 -4.52 4.10
N SER A 82 -19.16 -5.56 4.59
CA SER A 82 -19.02 -5.76 6.04
C SER A 82 -18.18 -4.68 6.73
N GLY A 83 -17.20 -4.10 6.02
CA GLY A 83 -16.41 -2.95 6.47
C GLY A 83 -17.26 -1.69 6.53
N ALA A 84 -18.06 -1.42 5.49
CA ALA A 84 -18.99 -0.29 5.47
C ALA A 84 -19.99 -0.35 6.63
N GLU A 85 -20.55 -1.53 6.93
CA GLU A 85 -21.42 -1.75 8.09
C GLU A 85 -20.69 -1.60 9.43
N TYR A 86 -19.46 -2.08 9.51
CA TYR A 86 -18.64 -1.96 10.71
C TYR A 86 -18.39 -0.48 11.07
N VAL A 87 -18.08 0.34 10.07
CA VAL A 87 -17.85 1.79 10.24
C VAL A 87 -19.10 2.53 10.71
N LEU A 88 -20.30 2.14 10.25
CA LEU A 88 -21.56 2.71 10.72
C LEU A 88 -21.78 2.50 12.22
N ARG A 89 -21.18 1.46 12.82
CA ARG A 89 -21.25 1.19 14.25
C ARG A 89 -20.08 1.79 15.02
N LEU A 90 -18.88 1.76 14.43
CA LEU A 90 -17.65 2.20 15.08
C LEU A 90 -17.57 3.73 15.23
N LEU A 91 -17.67 4.48 14.14
CA LEU A 91 -17.38 5.92 14.20
C LEU A 91 -18.35 6.74 15.07
N PRO A 92 -19.66 6.40 15.19
CA PRO A 92 -20.52 7.10 16.14
C PRO A 92 -20.09 6.98 17.60
N THR A 93 -19.44 5.87 18.01
CA THR A 93 -18.95 5.71 19.38
C THR A 93 -17.75 6.61 19.68
N MET A 94 -17.07 7.08 18.63
CA MET A 94 -15.98 8.07 18.67
C MET A 94 -16.49 9.51 18.45
N GLY A 95 -17.81 9.74 18.46
CA GLY A 95 -18.40 11.09 18.35
C GLY A 95 -18.42 11.70 16.95
N PHE A 96 -18.12 10.94 15.90
CA PHE A 96 -18.26 11.43 14.52
C PHE A 96 -19.74 11.61 14.17
N ASN A 97 -20.05 12.71 13.44
CA ASN A 97 -21.42 13.01 13.04
C ASN A 97 -21.93 12.10 11.92
N ILE A 98 -23.25 12.01 11.77
CA ILE A 98 -23.92 11.12 10.82
C ILE A 98 -23.46 11.34 9.37
N SER A 99 -23.24 12.59 8.95
CA SER A 99 -22.80 12.91 7.59
C SER A 99 -21.40 12.36 7.30
N PHE A 100 -20.48 12.53 8.25
CA PHE A 100 -19.14 11.96 8.20
C PHE A 100 -19.19 10.44 8.09
N VAL A 101 -19.91 9.79 9.00
CA VAL A 101 -19.99 8.33 9.08
C VAL A 101 -20.62 7.73 7.82
N SER A 102 -21.69 8.35 7.31
CA SER A 102 -22.36 7.92 6.08
C SER A 102 -21.45 8.01 4.87
N GLU A 103 -20.71 9.11 4.71
CA GLU A 103 -19.81 9.29 3.56
C GLU A 103 -18.62 8.32 3.59
N VAL A 104 -18.01 8.11 4.76
CA VAL A 104 -16.93 7.13 4.94
C VAL A 104 -17.44 5.71 4.67
N SER A 105 -18.61 5.34 5.21
CA SER A 105 -19.23 4.03 4.94
C SER A 105 -19.49 3.82 3.43
N GLN A 106 -20.02 4.83 2.74
CA GLN A 106 -20.26 4.75 1.29
C GLN A 106 -18.96 4.66 0.48
N ALA A 107 -17.92 5.39 0.87
CA ALA A 107 -16.60 5.29 0.26
C ALA A 107 -16.05 3.85 0.37
N ILE A 108 -16.13 3.26 1.57
CA ILE A 108 -15.71 1.88 1.80
C ILE A 108 -16.58 0.89 1.02
N ARG A 109 -17.91 1.05 0.97
CA ARG A 109 -18.76 0.14 0.20
C ARG A 109 -18.43 0.13 -1.30
N SER A 110 -17.99 1.26 -1.85
CA SER A 110 -17.78 1.45 -3.29
C SER A 110 -16.32 1.31 -3.76
N HIS A 111 -15.36 1.05 -2.86
CA HIS A 111 -13.94 1.06 -3.25
C HIS A 111 -13.52 -0.16 -4.09
N ARG A 112 -14.25 -1.28 -4.01
CA ARG A 112 -13.86 -2.55 -4.65
C ARG A 112 -13.74 -2.38 -6.16
N TYR A 113 -12.57 -2.72 -6.71
CA TYR A 113 -12.27 -2.60 -8.13
C TYR A 113 -13.21 -3.42 -9.03
N SER A 114 -13.58 -4.63 -8.60
CA SER A 114 -14.49 -5.51 -9.34
C SER A 114 -15.97 -5.23 -9.08
N GLY A 115 -16.28 -4.25 -8.24
CA GLY A 115 -17.66 -3.83 -7.97
C GLY A 115 -18.23 -3.01 -9.11
N ALA A 116 -19.54 -3.12 -9.35
CA ALA A 116 -20.26 -2.26 -10.28
C ALA A 116 -20.51 -0.83 -9.72
N LEU A 117 -20.12 -0.58 -8.47
CA LEU A 117 -20.37 0.66 -7.77
C LEU A 117 -19.27 1.67 -8.05
N THR A 118 -19.61 2.75 -8.73
CA THR A 118 -18.72 3.90 -8.90
C THR A 118 -18.86 4.86 -7.72
N PRO A 119 -17.77 5.30 -7.08
CA PRO A 119 -17.85 6.26 -5.98
C PRO A 119 -18.41 7.60 -6.46
N SER A 120 -19.49 8.05 -5.82
CA SER A 120 -20.13 9.34 -6.11
C SER A 120 -19.55 10.47 -5.26
N SER A 121 -19.12 10.17 -4.03
CA SER A 121 -18.54 11.13 -3.09
C SER A 121 -17.07 11.44 -3.43
N MET A 122 -16.61 12.62 -3.02
CA MET A 122 -15.18 12.98 -3.14
C MET A 122 -14.31 12.03 -2.33
N THR A 123 -14.74 11.67 -1.12
CA THR A 123 -14.03 10.70 -0.27
C THR A 123 -13.87 9.34 -0.96
N GLY A 124 -14.91 8.84 -1.62
CA GLY A 124 -14.86 7.57 -2.33
C GLY A 124 -13.92 7.60 -3.55
N LYS A 125 -13.91 8.71 -4.29
CA LYS A 125 -13.00 8.90 -5.44
C LYS A 125 -11.54 8.92 -4.98
N ILE A 126 -11.24 9.68 -3.93
CA ILE A 126 -9.90 9.75 -3.34
C ILE A 126 -9.44 8.38 -2.86
N LEU A 127 -10.31 7.65 -2.14
CA LEU A 127 -10.00 6.29 -1.68
C LEU A 127 -9.69 5.35 -2.85
N GLN A 128 -10.53 5.37 -3.89
CA GLN A 128 -10.34 4.53 -5.07
C GLN A 128 -9.04 4.86 -5.82
N ASP A 129 -8.70 6.14 -5.96
CA ASP A 129 -7.45 6.55 -6.60
C ASP A 129 -6.23 6.16 -5.75
N ALA A 130 -6.30 6.36 -4.44
CA ALA A 130 -5.23 6.00 -3.49
C ALA A 130 -4.93 4.49 -3.49
N ASP A 131 -5.99 3.66 -3.50
CA ASP A 131 -5.90 2.20 -3.56
C ASP A 131 -5.30 1.71 -4.89
N ARG A 132 -5.79 2.26 -6.01
CA ARG A 132 -5.27 1.94 -7.35
C ARG A 132 -3.80 2.33 -7.53
N LEU A 133 -3.39 3.46 -6.96
CA LEU A 133 -1.99 3.91 -7.02
C LEU A 133 -1.06 2.91 -6.33
N ASP A 134 -1.46 2.33 -5.19
CA ASP A 134 -0.67 1.31 -4.51
C ASP A 134 -0.53 0.03 -5.35
N ALA A 135 -1.63 -0.42 -5.96
CA ALA A 135 -1.62 -1.59 -6.84
C ALA A 135 -0.66 -1.42 -8.04
N ILE A 136 -0.67 -0.23 -8.67
CA ILE A 136 0.23 0.10 -9.78
C ILE A 136 1.69 0.11 -9.30
N TYR A 137 1.97 0.74 -8.16
CA TYR A 137 3.31 0.82 -7.59
C TYR A 137 3.89 -0.57 -7.30
N LEU A 138 3.11 -1.45 -6.66
CA LEU A 138 3.51 -2.83 -6.40
C LEU A 138 3.72 -3.64 -7.67
N PHE A 139 2.91 -3.43 -8.70
CA PHE A 139 3.08 -4.09 -10.00
C PHE A 139 4.43 -3.76 -10.64
N PHE A 140 4.83 -2.48 -10.63
CA PHE A 140 6.13 -2.06 -11.16
C PHE A 140 7.29 -2.62 -10.33
N GLN A 141 7.19 -2.60 -9.00
CA GLN A 141 8.23 -3.18 -8.13
C GLN A 141 8.43 -4.68 -8.37
N ARG A 142 7.33 -5.44 -8.53
CA ARG A 142 7.40 -6.88 -8.81
C ARG A 142 8.06 -7.20 -10.15
N LYS A 143 7.85 -6.36 -11.19
CA LYS A 143 8.51 -6.52 -12.50
C LYS A 143 9.99 -6.09 -12.52
N HIS A 144 10.39 -5.13 -11.68
CA HIS A 144 11.74 -4.57 -11.67
C HIS A 144 12.63 -5.09 -10.53
N ARG A 145 12.22 -6.17 -9.85
CA ARG A 145 13.06 -6.85 -8.87
C ARG A 145 14.22 -7.53 -9.61
N PHE A 146 15.34 -6.82 -9.74
CA PHE A 146 16.60 -7.36 -10.26
C PHE A 146 16.96 -8.64 -9.49
N PRO A 147 17.23 -9.77 -10.15
CA PRO A 147 17.69 -10.97 -9.45
C PRO A 147 19.07 -10.69 -8.85
N HIS A 148 19.13 -10.46 -7.54
CA HIS A 148 20.38 -10.47 -6.79
C HIS A 148 20.86 -11.92 -6.62
N HIS A 149 21.32 -12.55 -7.70
CA HIS A 149 22.16 -13.74 -7.62
C HIS A 149 23.11 -13.86 -8.81
N ILE A 150 24.26 -13.17 -8.70
CA ILE A 150 25.52 -13.66 -9.27
C ILE A 150 26.46 -13.91 -8.09
N ARG A 151 26.43 -15.14 -7.59
CA ARG A 151 27.41 -15.64 -6.62
C ARG A 151 28.68 -15.94 -7.41
N ASN A 152 29.59 -14.97 -7.47
CA ASN A 152 30.88 -15.09 -8.15
C ASN A 152 31.76 -16.11 -7.40
N LYS A 153 31.72 -17.39 -7.81
CA LYS A 153 32.74 -18.38 -7.41
C LYS A 153 33.98 -18.15 -8.29
N ARG A 154 34.86 -17.23 -7.87
CA ARG A 154 36.27 -17.27 -8.28
C ARG A 154 37.07 -17.98 -7.20
N SER A 155 37.19 -19.29 -7.33
CA SER A 155 38.26 -20.06 -6.71
C SER A 155 39.57 -19.72 -7.43
N LEU A 156 40.41 -18.93 -6.75
CA LEU A 156 41.81 -18.75 -7.11
C LEU A 156 42.53 -20.11 -6.99
N HIS A 157 42.92 -20.70 -8.11
CA HIS A 157 43.97 -21.71 -8.15
C HIS A 157 45.22 -21.07 -8.74
N PHE A 158 46.17 -20.77 -7.84
CA PHE A 158 47.54 -20.45 -8.21
C PHE A 158 48.24 -21.76 -8.63
N HIS A 159 48.50 -21.92 -9.92
CA HIS A 159 49.54 -22.82 -10.39
C HIS A 159 50.60 -22.05 -11.17
N ARG A 160 51.83 -22.27 -10.72
CA ARG A 160 53.06 -21.58 -11.10
C ARG A 160 53.88 -22.57 -11.91
N ALA A 161 54.16 -22.27 -13.19
CA ALA A 161 55.23 -22.88 -13.98
C ALA A 161 55.54 -21.94 -15.17
N ARG A 162 56.62 -21.15 -15.07
CA ARG A 162 57.93 -21.33 -15.74
C ARG A 162 57.91 -21.22 -17.27
N SER A 163 58.24 -20.01 -17.74
CA SER A 163 59.26 -19.64 -18.73
C SER A 163 59.61 -20.61 -19.89
N SER A 164 59.40 -20.14 -21.13
CA SER A 164 60.42 -20.17 -22.19
C SER A 164 60.14 -19.13 -23.29
N GLN A 165 61.23 -18.60 -23.83
CA GLN A 165 61.44 -17.48 -24.75
C GLN A 165 60.81 -17.64 -26.15
N ASN A 166 60.32 -16.55 -26.77
CA ASN A 166 60.99 -15.81 -27.88
C ASN A 166 60.12 -14.66 -28.46
N PRO A 167 60.73 -13.64 -29.11
CA PRO A 167 60.07 -12.35 -29.40
C PRO A 167 59.53 -12.17 -30.85
N LEU A 168 58.44 -11.37 -30.97
CA LEU A 168 58.00 -10.37 -31.97
C LEU A 168 58.27 -10.58 -33.50
N PRO A 169 57.36 -10.15 -34.43
CA PRO A 169 57.09 -8.71 -34.62
C PRO A 169 55.69 -8.26 -35.08
N LEU A 170 55.62 -6.93 -35.18
CA LEU A 170 54.56 -5.97 -35.45
C LEU A 170 53.95 -6.06 -36.86
N GLU A 171 52.62 -5.95 -36.98
CA GLU A 171 51.89 -5.33 -38.11
C GLU A 171 50.57 -4.75 -37.57
N THR A 172 50.47 -3.45 -37.32
CA THR A 172 49.88 -2.40 -38.20
C THR A 172 48.54 -2.75 -38.80
N TRP A 173 47.45 -2.11 -38.35
CA TRP A 173 46.44 -1.45 -39.21
C TRP A 173 45.73 -0.34 -38.40
N ARG A 174 46.11 0.92 -38.68
CA ARG A 174 45.20 2.09 -38.71
C ARG A 174 44.31 1.91 -39.96
N CYS A 175 43.08 2.40 -40.08
CA CYS A 175 42.47 3.65 -39.63
C CYS A 175 41.05 3.42 -39.13
#